data_AF-A0A162F0A8-F1
#
_entry.id   AF-A0A162F0A8-F1
#
_cell.length_a   1.000
_cell.length_b   1.000
_cell.length_c   1.000
_cell.angle_alpha   90.00
_cell.angle_beta   90.00
_cell.angle_gamma   90.00
#
_symmetry.space_group_name_H-M   'P 1'
#
loop_
_entity.id
_entity.type
_entity.pdbx_description
1 polymer ?
#
loop_
_entity_poly.entity_id
_entity_poly.type
_entity_poly.pdbx_seq_one_letter_code
_entity_poly.pdbx_strand_id
1 'polypeptide(L)'
;MIKKRTVSIGLITLLLMPSFLIQPSAISLANETNDKGSLKEKDEVVYVNLSPTGEVSEAYVVNYLNVTEPGVVEDFGSYTNVTNLTDLTEIELSDGKVEMEAQEGIFYYQGNLEQAVDLPWDISVSYQIDGQEQLPENLIGVDGKLKVEIESKQNSSIEPSFFENYMLQISINLEEEKFSNVTAPDAMLANAGKNKQVTFTVLPEKEATFIIEADVLDFEWDGIEIAAVPASMPIEFPDTDEMTEGMVSLSDAINDLHEGVVELNDGMNQFTNGFDELSSGSQSFQSGLKDVANAGNEIISGSESLKDALIQINQSLNGELSPGELGDLEELFQGLAAISNGMNEAADGLSTLSGHYSTAFQALDEAVSTIPEKPLTEEDIMLLYQSGADSEVVDTLVANYQAAQTVKATYAAVKEGFQAVEPALKESSNAMKEMSQHVSEIGQGLSVLEDLDVNELLQPLQDGLKELSSHYNDFHAGLESYTDGVNQLSSSYQSLHGGIIEMKNGASELSSGTNELEKGTKELADVTSKLPEEMQEEIDQMIAEFDKSDFEAISFTSSENNEVISSVQFVMKTEALKKDDSTAEVDEEETSEGFWQRFLKLFKRN
;
A
#
# COMPACT_ATOMS: atom_id res chain seq x y z
N MET A 1 3.57 44.24 0.66
CA MET A 1 4.85 44.86 0.26
C MET A 1 5.54 43.90 -0.69
N ILE A 2 5.81 44.38 -1.93
CA ILE A 2 6.97 44.05 -2.79
C ILE A 2 7.15 42.56 -3.18
N LYS A 3 7.20 42.12 -4.44
CA LYS A 3 7.02 42.67 -5.80
C LYS A 3 6.85 41.45 -6.72
N LYS A 4 5.76 41.35 -7.48
CA LYS A 4 5.67 40.45 -8.64
C LYS A 4 6.55 41.02 -9.76
N ARG A 5 7.49 40.23 -10.28
CA ARG A 5 8.24 40.58 -11.49
C ARG A 5 7.76 39.70 -12.63
N THR A 6 6.94 40.29 -13.48
CA THR A 6 6.65 39.87 -14.86
C THR A 6 7.95 39.88 -15.66
N VAL A 7 8.30 38.75 -16.26
CA VAL A 7 9.36 38.65 -17.26
C VAL A 7 8.71 38.86 -18.63
N SER A 8 9.07 39.96 -19.28
CA SER A 8 8.68 40.26 -20.65
C SER A 8 9.70 39.64 -21.61
N ILE A 9 9.21 38.84 -22.56
CA ILE A 9 9.96 38.32 -23.70
C ILE A 9 10.35 39.51 -24.59
N GLY A 10 11.65 39.76 -24.69
CA GLY A 10 12.25 40.82 -25.50
C GLY A 10 12.97 40.24 -26.70
N LEU A 11 12.36 40.39 -27.87
CA LEU A 11 12.91 40.17 -29.21
C LEU A 11 14.24 40.93 -29.36
N ILE A 12 15.38 40.24 -29.52
CA ILE A 12 16.64 40.89 -29.86
C ILE A 12 16.73 40.99 -31.38
N THR A 13 16.63 42.23 -31.83
CA THR A 13 16.73 42.69 -33.20
C THR A 13 18.21 42.90 -33.53
N LEU A 14 18.63 42.36 -34.68
CA LEU A 14 19.94 42.56 -35.29
C LEU A 14 20.19 44.06 -35.51
N LEU A 15 21.23 44.62 -34.89
CA LEU A 15 21.57 46.04 -34.96
C LEU A 15 22.87 46.20 -35.77
N LEU A 16 22.70 46.45 -37.07
CA LEU A 16 23.73 47.01 -37.94
C LEU A 16 24.07 48.42 -37.47
N MET A 17 25.33 48.68 -37.10
CA MET A 17 25.88 50.04 -37.01
C MET A 17 27.27 50.13 -37.64
N PRO A 18 27.63 51.30 -38.18
CA PRO A 18 28.71 51.44 -39.16
C PRO A 18 30.08 51.66 -38.51
N SER A 19 31.08 51.22 -39.27
CA SER A 19 32.51 51.30 -38.99
C SER A 19 32.96 52.73 -38.68
N PHE A 20 33.56 52.95 -37.50
CA PHE A 20 34.37 54.12 -37.23
C PHE A 20 35.82 53.85 -37.64
N LEU A 21 36.32 54.66 -38.56
CA LEU A 21 37.74 54.76 -38.93
C LEU A 21 38.57 55.23 -37.72
N ILE A 22 39.44 54.35 -37.21
CA ILE A 22 40.52 54.72 -36.28
C ILE A 22 41.81 54.84 -37.11
N GLN A 23 42.50 55.98 -36.99
CA GLN A 23 43.79 56.24 -37.63
C GLN A 23 44.93 55.44 -36.97
N PRO A 24 45.96 55.01 -37.73
CA PRO A 24 47.02 54.14 -37.23
C PRO A 24 47.99 54.91 -36.32
N SER A 25 48.23 54.38 -35.13
CA SER A 25 49.40 54.73 -34.32
C SER A 25 50.54 53.77 -34.69
N ALA A 26 51.73 54.34 -34.76
CA ALA A 26 52.92 53.75 -35.40
C ALA A 26 53.26 52.33 -34.92
N ILE A 27 53.47 51.47 -35.92
CA ILE A 27 54.05 50.12 -35.80
C ILE A 27 55.50 50.27 -35.35
N SER A 28 55.81 49.70 -34.19
CA SER A 28 57.16 49.26 -33.83
C SER A 28 57.33 47.84 -34.34
N LEU A 29 58.15 47.64 -35.37
CA LEU A 29 58.53 46.31 -35.84
C LEU A 29 59.38 45.58 -34.79
N ALA A 30 58.96 44.33 -34.52
CA ALA A 30 59.73 43.14 -34.17
C ALA A 30 60.64 43.20 -32.93
N ASN A 31 60.16 42.56 -31.87
CA ASN A 31 60.99 41.68 -31.05
C ASN A 31 60.35 40.28 -31.12
N GLU A 32 61.06 39.31 -31.68
CA GLU A 32 60.79 37.88 -31.43
C GLU A 32 60.99 37.63 -29.93
N THR A 33 59.90 37.63 -29.16
CA THR A 33 59.88 37.10 -27.80
C THR A 33 59.22 35.74 -27.83
N ASN A 34 60.04 34.70 -27.69
CA ASN A 34 59.67 33.29 -27.62
C ASN A 34 59.04 32.93 -26.24
N ASP A 35 58.29 33.87 -25.65
CA ASP A 35 57.66 33.68 -24.34
C ASP A 35 56.36 32.87 -24.53
N LYS A 36 56.22 31.80 -23.75
CA LYS A 36 55.08 30.89 -23.80
C LYS A 36 53.84 31.58 -23.22
N GLY A 37 52.76 31.66 -24.00
CA GLY A 37 51.46 32.14 -23.53
C GLY A 37 50.72 31.08 -22.72
N SER A 38 49.64 31.49 -22.04
CA SER A 38 48.83 30.58 -21.21
C SER A 38 47.37 30.56 -21.64
N LEU A 39 46.87 29.35 -21.94
CA LEU A 39 45.49 29.07 -22.31
C LEU A 39 44.70 28.59 -21.08
N LYS A 40 43.57 29.24 -20.77
CA LYS A 40 42.70 28.84 -19.65
C LYS A 40 41.62 27.86 -20.09
N GLU A 41 40.99 28.14 -21.21
CA GLU A 41 39.84 27.39 -21.74
C GLU A 41 39.81 27.50 -23.26
N LYS A 42 39.28 26.47 -23.89
CA LYS A 42 39.04 26.33 -25.33
C LYS A 42 37.59 25.95 -25.55
N ASP A 43 36.91 26.60 -26.49
CA ASP A 43 35.65 26.09 -27.04
C ASP A 43 35.83 25.72 -28.52
N GLU A 44 35.10 24.70 -28.98
CA GLU A 44 35.09 24.25 -30.37
C GLU A 44 33.67 24.32 -30.94
N VAL A 45 33.52 24.98 -32.08
CA VAL A 45 32.27 24.93 -32.86
C VAL A 45 32.58 24.30 -34.21
N VAL A 46 32.08 23.07 -34.40
CA VAL A 46 32.24 22.27 -35.59
C VAL A 46 31.10 22.61 -36.56
N TYR A 47 31.44 23.30 -37.64
CA TYR A 47 30.51 23.61 -38.71
C TYR A 47 30.61 22.56 -39.81
N VAL A 48 29.48 22.00 -40.22
CA VAL A 48 29.42 20.98 -41.26
C VAL A 48 28.37 21.34 -42.29
N ASN A 49 28.78 21.41 -43.55
CA ASN A 49 27.88 21.43 -44.69
C ASN A 49 27.64 19.99 -45.16
N LEU A 50 26.38 19.58 -45.13
CA LEU A 50 25.92 18.28 -45.59
C LEU A 50 25.28 18.41 -46.97
N SER A 51 25.41 17.39 -47.80
CA SER A 51 24.62 17.26 -49.02
C SER A 51 23.13 17.18 -48.68
N PRO A 52 22.23 17.36 -49.66
CA PRO A 52 20.80 17.24 -49.41
C PRO A 52 20.36 15.87 -48.88
N THR A 53 21.18 14.82 -49.04
CA THR A 53 20.95 13.46 -48.51
C THR A 53 21.64 13.18 -47.18
N GLY A 54 22.44 14.11 -46.66
CA GLY A 54 23.14 13.99 -45.37
C GLY A 54 24.63 13.62 -45.43
N GLU A 55 25.23 13.52 -46.62
CA GLU A 55 26.66 13.21 -46.76
C GLU A 55 27.53 14.44 -46.48
N VAL A 56 28.65 14.29 -45.76
CA VAL A 56 29.55 15.41 -45.46
C VAL A 56 30.19 15.97 -46.74
N SER A 57 29.96 17.25 -47.01
CA SER A 57 30.48 17.95 -48.19
C SER A 57 31.67 18.85 -47.85
N GLU A 58 31.58 19.56 -46.73
CA GLU A 58 32.64 20.42 -46.19
C GLU A 58 32.49 20.51 -44.67
N ALA A 59 33.61 20.54 -43.95
CA ALA A 59 33.60 20.74 -42.51
C ALA A 59 34.78 21.61 -42.07
N TYR A 60 34.54 22.47 -41.09
CA TYR A 60 35.57 23.29 -40.46
C TYR A 60 35.25 23.49 -38.99
N VAL A 61 36.28 23.73 -38.18
CA VAL A 61 36.13 24.00 -36.75
C VAL A 61 36.58 25.43 -36.48
N VAL A 62 35.73 26.19 -35.79
CA VAL A 62 36.11 27.48 -35.21
C VAL A 62 36.50 27.22 -33.77
N ASN A 63 37.77 27.50 -33.46
CA ASN A 63 38.33 27.34 -32.13
C ASN A 63 38.35 28.69 -31.42
N TYR A 64 37.93 28.70 -30.16
CA TYR A 64 37.85 29.87 -29.29
C TYR A 64 38.85 29.66 -28.16
N LEU A 65 39.99 30.34 -28.21
CA LEU A 65 41.06 30.19 -27.24
C LEU A 65 41.02 31.38 -26.26
N ASN A 66 40.75 31.12 -24.98
CA ASN A 66 40.81 32.16 -23.95
C ASN A 66 42.22 32.25 -23.35
N VAL A 67 42.98 33.21 -23.84
CA VAL A 67 44.37 33.43 -23.48
C VAL A 67 44.45 34.37 -22.28
N THR A 68 45.12 33.90 -21.22
CA THR A 68 45.28 34.64 -19.96
C THR A 68 46.63 35.32 -19.82
N GLU A 69 47.66 34.79 -20.47
CA GLU A 69 48.97 35.42 -20.56
C GLU A 69 49.39 35.51 -22.04
N PRO A 70 49.73 36.71 -22.55
CA PRO A 70 50.09 36.89 -23.94
C PRO A 70 51.40 36.17 -24.26
N GLY A 71 51.49 35.59 -25.46
CA GLY A 71 52.66 34.83 -25.91
C GLY A 71 52.30 33.78 -26.95
N VAL A 72 53.20 32.83 -27.17
CA VAL A 72 52.98 31.71 -28.10
C VAL A 72 52.04 30.68 -27.45
N VAL A 73 50.89 30.43 -28.08
CA VAL A 73 49.89 29.44 -27.66
C VAL A 73 49.85 28.30 -28.67
N GLU A 74 49.67 27.08 -28.15
CA GLU A 74 49.64 25.84 -28.92
C GLU A 74 48.24 25.23 -28.84
N ASP A 75 47.75 24.73 -29.96
CA ASP A 75 46.52 23.95 -30.09
C ASP A 75 46.76 22.76 -31.03
N PHE A 76 45.89 21.75 -31.00
CA PHE A 76 46.08 20.52 -31.78
C PHE A 76 44.84 20.19 -32.61
N GLY A 77 45.06 19.79 -33.86
CA GLY A 77 44.00 19.35 -34.76
C GLY A 77 44.51 18.93 -36.14
N SER A 78 43.81 17.98 -36.74
CA SER A 78 44.11 17.51 -38.10
C SER A 78 43.42 18.40 -39.14
N TYR A 79 44.10 19.49 -39.51
CA TYR A 79 43.57 20.48 -40.46
C TYR A 79 44.30 20.44 -41.81
N THR A 80 43.58 20.74 -42.89
CA THR A 80 44.14 20.95 -44.23
C THR A 80 44.72 22.36 -44.38
N ASN A 81 44.10 23.35 -43.73
CA ASN A 81 44.57 24.72 -43.62
C ASN A 81 43.99 25.39 -42.37
N VAL A 82 44.67 26.40 -41.86
CA VAL A 82 44.21 27.24 -40.74
C VAL A 82 44.12 28.70 -41.17
N THR A 83 43.14 29.42 -40.64
CA THR A 83 42.91 30.85 -40.92
C THR A 83 42.68 31.60 -39.62
N ASN A 84 43.47 32.65 -39.39
CA ASN A 84 43.27 33.56 -38.27
C ASN A 84 42.01 34.42 -38.49
N LEU A 85 41.12 34.46 -37.50
CA LEU A 85 39.90 35.26 -37.53
C LEU A 85 39.94 36.47 -36.58
N THR A 86 41.05 36.64 -35.86
CA THR A 86 41.22 37.64 -34.79
C THR A 86 41.99 38.86 -35.27
N ASP A 87 43.15 38.64 -35.89
CA ASP A 87 44.06 39.70 -36.31
C ASP A 87 44.88 39.31 -37.56
N LEU A 88 45.97 40.05 -37.82
CA LEU A 88 46.83 39.87 -39.00
C LEU A 88 48.08 39.02 -38.72
N THR A 89 48.20 38.40 -37.54
CA THR A 89 49.31 37.50 -37.23
C THR A 89 49.16 36.18 -37.98
N GLU A 90 50.27 35.59 -38.39
CA GLU A 90 50.27 34.29 -39.07
C GLU A 90 50.15 33.16 -38.04
N ILE A 91 49.50 32.07 -38.45
CA ILE A 91 49.37 30.84 -37.67
C ILE A 91 50.22 29.77 -38.36
N GLU A 92 51.09 29.11 -37.61
CA GLU A 92 51.90 28.01 -38.11
C GLU A 92 51.18 26.68 -37.87
N LEU A 93 51.04 25.87 -38.93
CA LEU A 93 50.50 24.51 -38.86
C LEU A 93 51.61 23.52 -39.23
N SER A 94 51.99 22.65 -38.30
CA SER A 94 52.98 21.61 -38.53
C SER A 94 52.61 20.32 -37.79
N ASP A 95 52.53 19.20 -38.51
CA ASP A 95 52.27 17.86 -37.94
C ASP A 95 51.08 17.80 -36.95
N GLY A 96 49.97 18.49 -37.28
CA GLY A 96 48.76 18.53 -36.45
C GLY A 96 48.82 19.49 -35.26
N LYS A 97 49.93 20.20 -35.08
CA LYS A 97 50.10 21.29 -34.10
C LYS A 97 49.86 22.64 -34.76
N VAL A 98 49.03 23.46 -34.13
CA VAL A 98 48.72 24.84 -34.49
C VAL A 98 49.42 25.76 -33.49
N GLU A 99 50.29 26.63 -33.97
CA GLU A 99 51.05 27.57 -33.14
C GLU A 99 50.74 29.01 -33.56
N MET A 100 50.43 29.86 -32.58
CA MET A 100 50.04 31.25 -32.83
C MET A 100 50.53 32.19 -31.72
N GLU A 101 50.87 33.43 -32.08
CA GLU A 101 51.14 34.50 -31.12
C GLU A 101 49.81 35.17 -30.75
N ALA A 102 49.40 35.06 -29.49
CA ALA A 102 48.11 35.56 -29.02
C ALA A 102 48.27 36.59 -27.89
N GLN A 103 47.40 37.60 -27.87
CA GLN A 103 47.30 38.55 -26.77
C GLN A 103 46.30 38.06 -25.71
N GLU A 104 46.33 38.66 -24.52
CA GLU A 104 45.31 38.39 -23.48
C GLU A 104 43.90 38.69 -24.03
N GLY A 105 42.99 37.72 -23.92
CA GLY A 105 41.64 37.77 -24.48
C GLY A 105 41.28 36.55 -25.31
N ILE A 106 40.19 36.65 -26.08
CA ILE A 106 39.72 35.54 -26.93
C ILE A 106 40.42 35.62 -28.28
N PHE A 107 41.09 34.54 -28.65
CA PHE A 107 41.68 34.33 -29.97
C PHE A 107 40.86 33.28 -30.73
N TYR A 108 40.34 33.69 -31.89
CA TYR A 108 39.57 32.88 -32.81
C TYR A 108 40.42 32.47 -34.01
N TYR A 109 40.38 31.18 -34.36
CA TYR A 109 40.89 30.71 -35.63
C TYR A 109 39.99 29.60 -36.20
N GLN A 110 39.99 29.47 -37.52
CA GLN A 110 39.29 28.43 -38.24
C GLN A 110 40.29 27.39 -38.74
N GLY A 111 40.04 26.11 -38.47
CA GLY A 111 40.75 24.99 -39.08
C GLY A 111 39.82 24.22 -40.02
N ASN A 112 40.20 24.11 -41.29
CA ASN A 112 39.43 23.34 -42.28
C ASN A 112 39.79 21.86 -42.16
N LEU A 113 38.79 20.99 -42.09
CA LEU A 113 38.98 19.54 -41.98
C LEU A 113 39.14 18.90 -43.36
N GLU A 114 39.51 17.63 -43.40
CA GLU A 114 39.46 16.85 -44.64
C GLU A 114 37.99 16.64 -45.08
N GLN A 115 37.78 16.52 -46.39
CA GLN A 115 36.44 16.45 -46.99
C GLN A 115 35.60 15.24 -46.52
N ALA A 116 36.24 14.20 -45.97
CA ALA A 116 35.60 12.98 -45.51
C ALA A 116 35.74 12.77 -43.99
N VAL A 117 35.54 13.83 -43.19
CA VAL A 117 35.54 13.70 -41.73
C VAL A 117 34.31 12.94 -41.24
N ASP A 118 34.53 11.95 -40.38
CA ASP A 118 33.46 11.22 -39.71
C ASP A 118 32.85 12.07 -38.57
N LEU A 119 31.52 12.14 -38.51
CA LEU A 119 30.78 12.83 -37.45
C LEU A 119 30.23 11.84 -36.43
N PRO A 120 29.92 12.26 -35.19
CA PRO A 120 29.34 11.37 -34.18
C PRO A 120 27.95 10.80 -34.55
N TRP A 121 27.23 11.47 -35.46
CA TRP A 121 25.93 11.06 -35.95
C TRP A 121 25.96 10.79 -37.45
N ASP A 122 25.37 9.67 -37.86
CA ASP A 122 25.03 9.40 -39.25
C ASP A 122 23.66 10.03 -39.54
N ILE A 123 23.67 11.14 -40.28
CA ILE A 123 22.46 11.83 -40.71
C ILE A 123 22.12 11.38 -42.12
N SER A 124 20.90 10.88 -42.32
CA SER A 124 20.40 10.57 -43.66
C SER A 124 19.05 11.24 -43.92
N VAL A 125 18.87 11.72 -45.15
CA VAL A 125 17.66 12.42 -45.57
C VAL A 125 17.18 11.84 -46.89
N SER A 126 15.91 11.43 -46.94
CA SER A 126 15.26 10.94 -48.15
C SER A 126 13.99 11.72 -48.45
N TYR A 127 13.68 11.83 -49.75
CA TYR A 127 12.58 12.64 -50.25
C TYR A 127 11.68 11.81 -51.16
N GLN A 128 10.37 11.99 -51.00
CA GLN A 128 9.36 11.38 -51.86
C GLN A 128 8.36 12.44 -52.32
N ILE A 129 7.97 12.37 -53.59
CA ILE A 129 6.85 13.14 -54.16
C ILE A 129 5.79 12.14 -54.63
N ASP A 130 4.55 12.32 -54.18
CA ASP A 130 3.41 11.46 -54.50
C ASP A 130 3.69 9.96 -54.24
N GLY A 131 4.49 9.67 -53.21
CA GLY A 131 4.87 8.32 -52.79
C GLY A 131 5.96 7.66 -53.64
N GLN A 132 6.61 8.39 -54.55
CA GLN A 132 7.78 7.92 -55.29
C GLN A 132 9.04 8.63 -54.77
N GLU A 133 10.07 7.85 -54.47
CA GLU A 133 11.39 8.35 -54.08
C GLU A 133 12.01 9.17 -55.20
N GLN A 134 12.57 10.33 -54.86
CA GLN A 134 13.17 11.27 -55.79
C GLN A 134 14.59 11.62 -55.36
N LEU A 135 15.46 11.82 -56.34
CA LEU A 135 16.76 12.44 -56.11
C LEU A 135 16.58 13.95 -55.84
N PRO A 136 17.38 14.58 -54.96
CA PRO A 136 17.24 15.99 -54.60
C PRO A 136 17.20 16.95 -55.80
N GLU A 137 18.04 16.70 -56.81
CA GLU A 137 18.12 17.47 -58.05
C GLU A 137 16.82 17.48 -58.88
N ASN A 138 15.98 16.45 -58.73
CA ASN A 138 14.71 16.31 -59.46
C ASN A 138 13.52 16.94 -58.72
N LEU A 139 13.71 17.44 -57.50
CA LEU A 139 12.64 18.01 -56.69
C LEU A 139 12.34 19.47 -57.03
N ILE A 140 13.33 20.22 -57.52
CA ILE A 140 13.23 21.68 -57.66
C ILE A 140 12.09 22.05 -58.63
N GLY A 141 11.13 22.83 -58.12
CA GLY A 141 9.97 23.31 -58.86
C GLY A 141 8.88 22.26 -59.12
N VAL A 142 8.93 21.11 -58.45
CA VAL A 142 7.88 20.08 -58.53
C VAL A 142 6.72 20.43 -57.59
N ASP A 143 5.50 20.16 -58.06
CA ASP A 143 4.26 20.21 -57.27
C ASP A 143 3.86 18.78 -56.86
N GLY A 144 3.28 18.61 -55.67
CA GLY A 144 2.74 17.31 -55.26
C GLY A 144 2.69 17.12 -53.75
N LYS A 145 2.56 15.86 -53.32
CA LYS A 145 2.65 15.49 -51.91
C LYS A 145 4.07 15.12 -51.53
N LEU A 146 4.71 15.99 -50.77
CA LEU A 146 6.03 15.78 -50.22
C LEU A 146 5.98 14.90 -48.98
N LYS A 147 6.88 13.92 -48.92
CA LYS A 147 7.30 13.26 -47.68
C LYS A 147 8.82 13.36 -47.57
N VAL A 148 9.31 13.93 -46.47
CA VAL A 148 10.74 13.94 -46.11
C VAL A 148 10.92 13.04 -44.89
N GLU A 149 11.90 12.14 -44.98
CA GLU A 149 12.28 11.26 -43.88
C GLU A 149 13.72 11.56 -43.48
N ILE A 150 13.92 11.89 -42.21
CA ILE A 150 15.21 12.28 -41.64
C ILE A 150 15.57 11.26 -40.58
N GLU A 151 16.73 10.63 -40.73
CA GLU A 151 17.24 9.64 -39.78
C GLU A 151 18.52 10.16 -39.13
N SER A 152 18.63 9.96 -37.82
CA SER A 152 19.83 10.22 -37.03
C SER A 152 20.21 8.95 -36.28
N LYS A 153 21.40 8.42 -36.55
CA LYS A 153 21.96 7.22 -35.91
C LYS A 153 23.33 7.48 -35.32
N GLN A 154 23.75 6.61 -34.41
CA GLN A 154 25.11 6.66 -33.90
C GLN A 154 26.12 6.23 -34.97
N ASN A 155 27.12 7.06 -35.24
CA ASN A 155 28.27 6.62 -36.02
C ASN A 155 29.24 5.84 -35.12
N SER A 156 29.29 4.51 -35.31
CA SER A 156 30.14 3.63 -34.50
C SER A 156 31.65 3.79 -34.74
N SER A 157 32.06 4.64 -35.70
CA SER A 157 33.47 4.88 -36.04
C SER A 157 34.11 6.01 -35.22
N ILE A 158 33.28 6.82 -34.56
CA ILE A 158 33.69 7.91 -33.67
C ILE A 158 33.43 7.51 -32.22
N GLU A 159 34.19 8.13 -31.31
CA GLU A 159 34.03 7.94 -29.87
C GLU A 159 32.58 8.30 -29.44
N PRO A 160 31.91 7.43 -28.63
CA PRO A 160 30.48 7.53 -28.39
C PRO A 160 30.06 8.67 -27.46
N SER A 161 30.98 9.32 -26.72
CA SER A 161 30.64 10.31 -25.71
C SER A 161 29.83 11.48 -26.27
N PHE A 162 30.05 11.88 -27.53
CA PHE A 162 29.20 12.89 -28.17
C PHE A 162 27.77 12.38 -28.37
N PHE A 163 27.58 11.16 -28.87
CA PHE A 163 26.24 10.57 -29.05
C PHE A 163 25.53 10.31 -27.71
N GLU A 164 26.28 9.91 -26.68
CA GLU A 164 25.75 9.56 -25.36
C GLU A 164 25.41 10.77 -24.48
N ASN A 165 25.99 11.94 -24.76
CA ASN A 165 25.86 13.11 -23.89
C ASN A 165 25.33 14.38 -24.58
N TYR A 166 25.08 14.35 -25.90
CA TYR A 166 24.59 15.51 -26.63
C TYR A 166 23.15 15.30 -27.13
N MET A 167 22.41 16.39 -27.10
CA MET A 167 21.07 16.50 -27.66
C MET A 167 21.14 17.10 -29.06
N LEU A 168 20.42 16.50 -30.02
CA LEU A 168 20.26 17.10 -31.35
C LEU A 168 18.97 17.90 -31.43
N GLN A 169 19.06 19.11 -31.98
CA GLN A 169 17.92 19.91 -32.37
C GLN A 169 17.91 20.05 -33.90
N ILE A 170 16.92 19.43 -34.55
CA ILE A 170 16.76 19.45 -36.00
C ILE A 170 15.66 20.45 -36.34
N SER A 171 16.01 21.53 -37.02
CA SER A 171 15.13 22.64 -37.35
C SER A 171 15.01 22.85 -38.85
N ILE A 172 13.77 23.03 -39.32
CA ILE A 172 13.43 23.19 -40.73
C ILE A 172 12.46 24.34 -40.86
N ASN A 173 12.72 25.22 -41.83
CA ASN A 173 11.87 26.36 -42.14
C ASN A 173 11.13 26.08 -43.44
N LEU A 174 9.80 26.13 -43.39
CA LEU A 174 8.92 25.90 -44.54
C LEU A 174 8.15 27.17 -44.87
N GLU A 175 8.33 27.73 -46.07
CA GLU A 175 7.59 28.90 -46.53
C GLU A 175 6.11 28.57 -46.76
N GLU A 176 5.17 29.24 -46.05
CA GLU A 176 3.74 28.91 -46.15
C GLU A 176 3.12 29.19 -47.54
N GLU A 177 3.79 30.01 -48.37
CA GLU A 177 3.36 30.25 -49.76
C GLU A 177 3.61 29.02 -50.67
N LYS A 178 4.58 28.17 -50.31
CA LYS A 178 4.97 26.96 -51.07
C LYS A 178 4.54 25.66 -50.41
N PHE A 179 4.47 25.62 -49.08
CA PHE A 179 4.14 24.43 -48.30
C PHE A 179 2.82 24.60 -47.53
N SER A 180 1.87 23.69 -47.77
CA SER A 180 0.57 23.66 -47.11
C SER A 180 0.29 22.29 -46.50
N ASN A 181 -0.66 22.20 -45.55
CA ASN A 181 -1.05 20.95 -44.87
C ASN A 181 0.14 20.19 -44.21
N VAL A 182 1.14 20.92 -43.71
CA VAL A 182 2.32 20.36 -43.03
C VAL A 182 1.92 19.53 -41.81
N THR A 183 2.37 18.28 -41.77
CA THR A 183 2.20 17.32 -40.67
C THR A 183 3.56 16.75 -40.29
N ALA A 184 3.89 16.79 -39.00
CA ALA A 184 5.11 16.23 -38.43
C ALA A 184 4.80 15.74 -37.00
N PRO A 185 4.51 14.43 -36.79
CA PRO A 185 3.95 13.91 -35.55
C PRO A 185 4.80 14.16 -34.30
N ASP A 186 6.12 14.11 -34.47
CA ASP A 186 7.10 14.20 -33.37
C ASP A 186 7.81 15.56 -33.31
N ALA A 187 7.32 16.55 -34.06
CA ALA A 187 7.88 17.90 -34.10
C ALA A 187 7.10 18.88 -33.22
N MET A 188 7.82 19.86 -32.68
CA MET A 188 7.23 21.14 -32.31
C MET A 188 7.03 21.99 -33.57
N LEU A 189 5.77 22.35 -33.86
CA LEU A 189 5.42 23.25 -34.94
C LEU A 189 5.19 24.67 -34.41
N ALA A 190 5.91 25.65 -34.95
CA ALA A 190 5.78 27.05 -34.59
C ALA A 190 5.64 27.94 -35.83
N ASN A 191 4.83 29.00 -35.74
CA ASN A 191 4.72 29.98 -36.82
C ASN A 191 5.77 31.10 -36.63
N ALA A 192 6.60 31.33 -37.65
CA ALA A 192 7.68 32.31 -37.67
C ALA A 192 7.53 33.26 -38.88
N GLY A 193 6.70 34.29 -38.73
CA GLY A 193 6.45 35.27 -39.79
C GLY A 193 5.71 34.65 -40.98
N LYS A 194 6.39 34.52 -42.13
CA LYS A 194 5.87 33.84 -43.33
C LYS A 194 6.20 32.35 -43.38
N ASN A 195 6.97 31.87 -42.42
CA ASN A 195 7.48 30.51 -42.40
C ASN A 195 6.83 29.72 -41.26
N LYS A 196 6.74 28.41 -41.46
CA LYS A 196 6.46 27.44 -40.42
C LYS A 196 7.76 26.76 -40.03
N GLN A 197 8.14 26.91 -38.77
CA GLN A 197 9.31 26.25 -38.20
C GLN A 197 8.89 24.88 -37.66
N VAL A 198 9.58 23.84 -38.10
CA VAL A 198 9.43 22.46 -37.66
C VAL A 198 10.69 22.09 -36.89
N THR A 199 10.57 21.80 -35.60
CA THR A 199 11.72 21.47 -34.74
C THR A 199 11.54 20.10 -34.10
N PHE A 200 12.49 19.21 -34.30
CA PHE A 200 12.61 17.93 -33.61
C PHE A 200 13.73 17.99 -32.57
N THR A 201 13.60 17.19 -31.51
CA THR A 201 14.61 17.03 -30.47
C THR A 201 14.95 15.55 -30.35
N VAL A 202 16.23 15.21 -30.49
CA VAL A 202 16.76 13.86 -30.24
C VAL A 202 17.49 13.90 -28.91
N LEU A 203 17.02 13.09 -27.95
CA LEU A 203 17.70 12.94 -26.66
C LEU A 203 19.01 12.16 -26.83
N PRO A 204 19.99 12.35 -25.93
CA PRO A 204 21.22 11.55 -25.93
C PRO A 204 20.92 10.04 -25.90
N GLU A 205 21.81 9.24 -26.48
CA GLU A 205 21.69 7.77 -26.59
C GLU A 205 20.50 7.27 -27.44
N LYS A 206 19.74 8.15 -28.10
CA LYS A 206 18.59 7.77 -28.93
C LYS A 206 18.87 7.93 -30.41
N GLU A 207 18.65 6.86 -31.16
CA GLU A 207 18.44 6.94 -32.60
C GLU A 207 17.00 7.39 -32.88
N ALA A 208 16.81 8.16 -33.95
CA ALA A 208 15.50 8.70 -34.30
C ALA A 208 15.28 8.75 -35.81
N THR A 209 14.03 8.51 -36.20
CA THR A 209 13.53 8.69 -37.57
C THR A 209 12.34 9.64 -37.52
N PHE A 210 12.43 10.75 -38.23
CA PHE A 210 11.40 11.78 -38.27
C PHE A 210 10.79 11.88 -39.67
N ILE A 211 9.48 12.11 -39.71
CA ILE A 211 8.73 12.22 -40.97
C ILE A 211 8.05 13.58 -41.02
N ILE A 212 8.19 14.26 -42.16
CA ILE A 212 7.49 15.50 -42.50
C ILE A 212 6.68 15.24 -43.76
N GLU A 213 5.39 15.50 -43.69
CA GLU A 213 4.48 15.42 -44.84
C GLU A 213 3.89 16.79 -45.13
N ALA A 214 3.83 17.20 -46.39
CA ALA A 214 3.23 18.48 -46.80
C ALA A 214 2.73 18.42 -48.25
N ASP A 215 1.72 19.23 -48.58
CA ASP A 215 1.37 19.54 -49.97
C ASP A 215 2.26 20.70 -50.43
N VAL A 216 3.04 20.50 -51.50
CA VAL A 216 4.01 21.47 -52.01
C VAL A 216 3.62 22.03 -53.39
N LEU A 217 3.87 23.32 -53.58
CA LEU A 217 3.82 24.04 -54.86
C LEU A 217 5.17 24.69 -55.11
N ASP A 218 5.72 24.49 -56.31
CA ASP A 218 7.03 25.00 -56.75
C ASP A 218 8.14 24.72 -55.71
N PHE A 219 8.40 23.43 -55.45
CA PHE A 219 9.29 22.99 -54.37
C PHE A 219 10.64 23.73 -54.39
N GLU A 220 10.95 24.37 -53.27
CA GLU A 220 12.25 24.93 -52.93
C GLU A 220 12.53 24.63 -51.45
N TRP A 221 13.76 24.25 -51.14
CA TRP A 221 14.14 23.79 -49.81
C TRP A 221 15.28 24.63 -49.27
N ASP A 222 15.11 25.23 -48.09
CA ASP A 222 16.15 26.02 -47.42
C ASP A 222 17.25 25.16 -46.76
N GLY A 223 17.05 23.84 -46.75
CA GLY A 223 17.90 22.90 -46.04
C GLY A 223 17.40 22.63 -44.62
N ILE A 224 18.10 21.74 -43.94
CA ILE A 224 17.86 21.32 -42.56
C ILE A 224 19.00 21.85 -41.72
N GLU A 225 18.68 22.52 -40.61
CA GLU A 225 19.66 22.99 -39.64
C GLU A 225 19.65 22.03 -38.44
N ILE A 226 20.81 21.48 -38.09
CA ILE A 226 20.96 20.52 -36.99
C ILE A 226 22.01 21.06 -36.03
N ALA A 227 21.61 21.30 -34.78
CA ALA A 227 22.53 21.69 -33.72
C ALA A 227 22.69 20.55 -32.72
N ALA A 228 23.92 20.16 -32.41
CA ALA A 228 24.22 19.26 -31.30
C ALA A 228 24.85 20.04 -30.16
N VAL A 229 24.22 19.98 -28.98
CA VAL A 229 24.72 20.65 -27.77
C VAL A 229 24.77 19.68 -26.59
N PRO A 230 25.71 19.84 -25.65
CA PRO A 230 25.78 19.01 -24.45
C PRO A 230 24.46 19.06 -23.67
N ALA A 231 24.00 17.90 -23.19
CA ALA A 231 22.71 17.75 -22.51
C ALA A 231 22.74 18.19 -21.04
N SER A 232 23.64 19.10 -20.65
CA SER A 232 23.72 19.67 -19.30
C SER A 232 22.50 20.57 -19.01
N MET A 233 21.32 19.96 -18.93
CA MET A 233 20.09 20.60 -18.51
C MET A 233 19.81 20.18 -17.06
N PRO A 234 19.77 21.11 -16.10
CA PRO A 234 19.19 20.81 -14.80
C PRO A 234 17.70 20.56 -15.01
N ILE A 235 17.28 19.29 -14.95
CA ILE A 235 15.87 18.92 -14.92
C ILE A 235 15.39 19.19 -13.48
N GLU A 236 14.55 20.20 -13.29
CA GLU A 236 13.83 20.38 -12.02
C GLU A 236 12.80 19.25 -11.87
N PHE A 237 13.12 18.25 -11.05
CA PHE A 237 12.17 17.20 -10.68
C PHE A 237 11.09 17.76 -9.74
N PRO A 238 9.85 17.27 -9.83
CA PRO A 238 8.80 17.66 -8.89
C PRO A 238 9.19 17.30 -7.45
N ASP A 239 8.74 18.10 -6.49
CA ASP A 239 8.92 17.84 -5.06
C ASP A 239 8.17 16.56 -4.67
N THR A 240 8.90 15.49 -4.35
CA THR A 240 8.34 14.19 -3.99
C THR A 240 8.19 13.98 -2.50
N ASP A 241 8.67 14.92 -1.67
CA ASP A 241 8.63 14.82 -0.22
C ASP A 241 7.18 14.75 0.29
N GLU A 242 6.27 15.52 -0.31
CA GLU A 242 4.85 15.50 0.07
C GLU A 242 4.18 14.14 -0.23
N MET A 243 4.63 13.44 -1.28
CA MET A 243 4.13 12.11 -1.63
C MET A 243 4.63 11.04 -0.65
N THR A 244 5.91 11.08 -0.31
CA THR A 244 6.51 10.14 0.65
C THR A 244 5.96 10.37 2.05
N GLU A 245 5.80 11.63 2.50
CA GLU A 245 5.13 11.99 3.75
C GLU A 245 3.67 11.48 3.80
N GLY A 246 2.92 11.65 2.70
CA GLY A 246 1.56 11.13 2.59
C GLY A 246 1.50 9.61 2.74
N MET A 247 2.48 8.88 2.19
CA MET A 247 2.57 7.43 2.30
C MET A 247 2.96 6.98 3.72
N VAL A 248 3.86 7.73 4.38
CA VAL A 248 4.19 7.50 5.80
C VAL A 248 2.94 7.64 6.67
N SER A 249 2.16 8.72 6.48
CA SER A 249 0.93 8.91 7.24
C SER A 249 -0.10 7.80 7.01
N LEU A 250 -0.19 7.27 5.78
CA LEU A 250 -1.07 6.13 5.48
C LEU A 250 -0.58 4.85 6.19
N SER A 251 0.72 4.58 6.15
CA SER A 251 1.34 3.45 6.85
C SER A 251 1.06 3.52 8.36
N ASP A 252 1.23 4.69 8.97
CA ASP A 252 0.94 4.91 10.39
C ASP A 252 -0.55 4.65 10.71
N ALA A 253 -1.47 5.17 9.89
CA ALA A 253 -2.89 4.93 10.09
C ALA A 253 -3.30 3.45 9.94
N ILE A 254 -2.61 2.70 9.08
CA ILE A 254 -2.82 1.25 8.91
C ILE A 254 -2.25 0.49 10.11
N ASN A 255 -1.12 0.92 10.67
CA ASN A 255 -0.60 0.36 11.92
C ASN A 255 -1.57 0.60 13.09
N ASP A 256 -2.10 1.81 13.24
CA ASP A 256 -3.12 2.12 14.25
C ASP A 256 -4.37 1.24 14.10
N LEU A 257 -4.82 1.00 12.85
CA LEU A 257 -5.91 0.08 12.56
C LEU A 257 -5.56 -1.35 12.98
N HIS A 258 -4.36 -1.83 12.66
CA HIS A 258 -3.89 -3.16 13.06
C HIS A 258 -3.85 -3.31 14.59
N GLU A 259 -3.33 -2.32 15.31
CA GLU A 259 -3.32 -2.30 16.78
C GLU A 259 -4.74 -2.38 17.35
N GLY A 260 -5.69 -1.60 16.80
CA GLY A 260 -7.09 -1.69 17.20
C GLY A 260 -7.73 -3.06 16.95
N VAL A 261 -7.32 -3.75 15.87
CA VAL A 261 -7.77 -5.12 15.59
C VAL A 261 -7.12 -6.14 16.54
N VAL A 262 -5.88 -5.94 16.96
CA VAL A 262 -5.23 -6.77 17.99
C VAL A 262 -6.01 -6.67 19.31
N GLU A 263 -6.36 -5.45 19.74
CA GLU A 263 -7.18 -5.26 20.94
C GLU A 263 -8.56 -5.93 20.84
N LEU A 264 -9.20 -5.83 19.66
CA LEU A 264 -10.45 -6.53 19.38
C LEU A 264 -10.28 -8.05 19.47
N ASN A 265 -9.21 -8.60 18.90
CA ASN A 265 -8.96 -10.03 18.92
C ASN A 265 -8.71 -10.54 20.35
N ASP A 266 -7.98 -9.78 21.17
CA ASP A 266 -7.78 -10.07 22.59
C ASP A 266 -9.10 -10.07 23.36
N GLY A 267 -9.96 -9.06 23.15
CA GLY A 267 -11.31 -9.01 23.72
C GLY A 267 -12.18 -10.20 23.29
N MET A 268 -12.06 -10.61 22.03
CA MET A 268 -12.81 -11.74 21.46
C MET A 268 -12.34 -13.09 22.00
N ASN A 269 -11.03 -13.24 22.25
CA ASN A 269 -10.47 -14.40 22.94
C ASN A 269 -10.98 -14.49 24.37
N GLN A 270 -11.03 -13.37 25.10
CA GLN A 270 -11.63 -13.33 26.44
C GLN A 270 -13.12 -13.71 26.43
N PHE A 271 -13.88 -13.18 25.48
CA PHE A 271 -15.30 -13.50 25.30
C PHE A 271 -15.51 -15.00 25.03
N THR A 272 -14.72 -15.59 24.13
CA THR A 272 -14.80 -17.03 23.80
C THR A 272 -14.46 -17.91 25.01
N ASN A 273 -13.40 -17.55 25.75
CA ASN A 273 -13.04 -18.25 26.99
C ASN A 273 -14.19 -18.21 28.02
N GLY A 274 -14.87 -17.08 28.16
CA GLY A 274 -16.05 -16.96 29.03
C GLY A 274 -17.18 -17.91 28.63
N PHE A 275 -17.41 -18.12 27.33
CA PHE A 275 -18.39 -19.10 26.85
C PHE A 275 -17.94 -20.55 27.03
N ASP A 276 -16.64 -20.84 26.97
CA ASP A 276 -16.09 -22.14 27.30
C ASP A 276 -16.30 -22.50 28.77
N GLU A 277 -16.07 -21.54 29.67
CA GLU A 277 -16.34 -21.68 31.10
C GLU A 277 -17.84 -21.87 31.36
N LEU A 278 -18.69 -21.03 30.76
CA LEU A 278 -20.16 -21.14 30.87
C LEU A 278 -20.68 -22.50 30.36
N SER A 279 -20.17 -22.97 29.22
CA SER A 279 -20.52 -24.27 28.65
C SER A 279 -20.10 -25.42 29.58
N SER A 280 -18.91 -25.33 30.14
CA SER A 280 -18.37 -26.34 31.06
C SER A 280 -19.15 -26.37 32.38
N GLY A 281 -19.45 -25.20 32.96
CA GLY A 281 -20.28 -25.06 34.15
C GLY A 281 -21.71 -25.58 33.91
N SER A 282 -22.28 -25.29 32.73
CA SER A 282 -23.59 -25.80 32.33
C SER A 282 -23.61 -27.33 32.19
N GLN A 283 -22.55 -27.92 31.62
CA GLN A 283 -22.43 -29.38 31.52
C GLN A 283 -22.33 -30.04 32.90
N SER A 284 -21.55 -29.45 33.81
CA SER A 284 -21.46 -29.87 35.21
C SER A 284 -22.83 -29.79 35.91
N PHE A 285 -23.57 -28.71 35.73
CA PHE A 285 -24.92 -28.57 36.29
C PHE A 285 -25.90 -29.61 35.72
N GLN A 286 -25.89 -29.84 34.41
CA GLN A 286 -26.72 -30.87 33.79
C GLN A 286 -26.40 -32.26 34.36
N SER A 287 -25.12 -32.55 34.58
CA SER A 287 -24.67 -33.83 35.15
C SER A 287 -25.13 -33.94 36.60
N GLY A 288 -24.95 -32.90 37.40
CA GLY A 288 -25.46 -32.83 38.76
C GLY A 288 -26.98 -33.01 38.84
N LEU A 289 -27.77 -32.42 37.93
CA LEU A 289 -29.22 -32.65 37.87
C LEU A 289 -29.58 -34.10 37.54
N LYS A 290 -28.81 -34.78 36.69
CA LYS A 290 -29.00 -36.22 36.41
C LYS A 290 -28.66 -37.05 37.65
N ASP A 291 -27.60 -36.71 38.36
CA ASP A 291 -27.20 -37.41 39.58
C ASP A 291 -28.24 -37.21 40.69
N VAL A 292 -28.79 -36.01 40.82
CA VAL A 292 -29.89 -35.67 41.74
C VAL A 292 -31.16 -36.45 41.37
N ALA A 293 -31.50 -36.55 40.08
CA ALA A 293 -32.63 -37.35 39.61
C ALA A 293 -32.44 -38.85 39.91
N ASN A 294 -31.26 -39.40 39.63
CA ASN A 294 -30.94 -40.80 39.88
C ASN A 294 -31.00 -41.13 41.38
N ALA A 295 -30.39 -40.31 42.23
CA ALA A 295 -30.47 -40.45 43.68
C ALA A 295 -31.92 -40.35 44.18
N GLY A 296 -32.72 -39.42 43.62
CA GLY A 296 -34.16 -39.34 43.92
C GLY A 296 -34.91 -40.64 43.60
N ASN A 297 -34.66 -41.25 42.44
CA ASN A 297 -35.29 -42.51 42.03
C ASN A 297 -34.87 -43.69 42.93
N GLU A 298 -33.61 -43.74 43.36
CA GLU A 298 -33.12 -44.74 44.32
C GLU A 298 -33.81 -44.57 45.68
N ILE A 299 -33.95 -43.33 46.15
CA ILE A 299 -34.67 -43.02 47.40
C ILE A 299 -36.14 -43.41 47.27
N ILE A 300 -36.81 -43.15 46.13
CA ILE A 300 -38.21 -43.56 45.90
C ILE A 300 -38.33 -45.09 45.98
N SER A 301 -37.39 -45.84 45.39
CA SER A 301 -37.42 -47.31 45.40
C SER A 301 -37.23 -47.89 46.81
N GLY A 302 -36.27 -47.36 47.56
CA GLY A 302 -36.11 -47.69 48.98
C GLY A 302 -37.33 -47.26 49.80
N SER A 303 -37.92 -46.13 49.41
CA SER A 303 -39.09 -45.57 50.09
C SER A 303 -40.33 -46.43 49.88
N GLU A 304 -40.55 -46.95 48.67
CA GLU A 304 -41.61 -47.90 48.33
C GLU A 304 -41.44 -49.21 49.10
N SER A 305 -40.21 -49.73 49.19
CA SER A 305 -39.90 -50.94 49.97
C SER A 305 -40.25 -50.75 51.45
N LEU A 306 -39.97 -49.57 52.01
CA LEU A 306 -40.31 -49.22 53.38
C LEU A 306 -41.84 -49.05 53.57
N LYS A 307 -42.54 -48.44 52.60
CA LYS A 307 -44.01 -48.36 52.60
C LYS A 307 -44.65 -49.76 52.60
N ASP A 308 -44.13 -50.68 51.78
CA ASP A 308 -44.60 -52.06 51.73
C ASP A 308 -44.37 -52.80 53.04
N ALA A 309 -43.21 -52.60 53.68
CA ALA A 309 -42.92 -53.16 55.02
C ALA A 309 -43.91 -52.62 56.07
N LEU A 310 -44.20 -51.32 56.06
CA LEU A 310 -45.19 -50.70 56.96
C LEU A 310 -46.60 -51.28 56.75
N ILE A 311 -47.01 -51.51 55.48
CA ILE A 311 -48.29 -52.13 55.15
C ILE A 311 -48.36 -53.57 55.65
N GLN A 312 -47.31 -54.37 55.41
CA GLN A 312 -47.24 -55.77 55.84
C GLN A 312 -47.33 -55.88 57.36
N ILE A 313 -46.58 -55.08 58.11
CA ILE A 313 -46.64 -55.08 59.58
C ILE A 313 -48.03 -54.67 60.07
N ASN A 314 -48.62 -53.62 59.51
CA ASN A 314 -49.97 -53.20 59.89
C ASN A 314 -51.02 -54.29 59.59
N GLN A 315 -50.86 -55.08 58.51
CA GLN A 315 -51.73 -56.22 58.22
C GLN A 315 -51.54 -57.36 59.22
N SER A 316 -50.30 -57.74 59.53
CA SER A 316 -49.98 -58.76 60.54
C SER A 316 -50.52 -58.40 61.92
N LEU A 317 -50.46 -57.12 62.30
CA LEU A 317 -50.95 -56.65 63.59
C LEU A 317 -52.49 -56.53 63.67
N ASN A 318 -53.21 -56.36 62.56
CA ASN A 318 -54.70 -56.32 62.56
C ASN A 318 -55.34 -57.73 62.54
N GLY A 319 -54.56 -58.81 62.42
CA GLY A 319 -55.04 -60.19 62.64
C GLY A 319 -55.27 -60.50 64.13
N GLU A 320 -56.08 -61.50 64.46
CA GLU A 320 -56.14 -62.03 65.84
C GLU A 320 -54.79 -62.67 66.15
N LEU A 321 -53.88 -61.91 66.77
CA LEU A 321 -52.65 -62.43 67.35
C LEU A 321 -53.04 -63.48 68.39
N SER A 322 -52.88 -64.75 68.04
CA SER A 322 -53.23 -65.85 68.94
C SER A 322 -52.19 -65.89 70.07
N PRO A 323 -52.60 -65.80 71.35
CA PRO A 323 -51.67 -65.81 72.47
C PRO A 323 -50.91 -67.15 72.51
N GLY A 324 -49.69 -67.18 71.97
CA GLY A 324 -48.83 -68.37 71.94
C GLY A 324 -47.95 -68.55 70.71
N GLU A 325 -48.14 -67.80 69.63
CA GLU A 325 -47.32 -67.91 68.41
C GLU A 325 -46.13 -66.95 68.46
N LEU A 326 -45.02 -67.39 69.08
CA LEU A 326 -43.73 -66.69 69.10
C LEU A 326 -43.22 -66.28 67.70
N GLY A 327 -43.71 -66.93 66.63
CA GLY A 327 -43.37 -66.61 65.24
C GLY A 327 -43.88 -65.24 64.78
N ASP A 328 -45.05 -64.82 65.25
CA ASP A 328 -45.65 -63.53 64.84
C ASP A 328 -44.88 -62.33 65.43
N LEU A 329 -44.25 -62.50 66.60
CA LEU A 329 -43.35 -61.51 67.19
C LEU A 329 -42.00 -61.46 66.46
N GLU A 330 -41.47 -62.61 66.02
CA GLU A 330 -40.23 -62.67 65.24
C GLU A 330 -40.37 -61.97 63.90
N GLU A 331 -41.51 -62.15 63.22
CA GLU A 331 -41.84 -61.42 61.98
C GLU A 331 -41.97 -59.91 62.22
N LEU A 332 -42.59 -59.49 63.33
CA LEU A 332 -42.66 -58.08 63.72
C LEU A 332 -41.28 -57.46 63.97
N PHE A 333 -40.37 -58.18 64.65
CA PHE A 333 -38.99 -57.72 64.86
C PHE A 333 -38.24 -57.54 63.55
N GLN A 334 -38.35 -58.52 62.65
CA GLN A 334 -37.73 -58.44 61.33
C GLN A 334 -38.31 -57.28 60.52
N GLY A 335 -39.62 -57.04 60.61
CA GLY A 335 -40.28 -55.91 59.97
C GLY A 335 -39.79 -54.55 60.50
N LEU A 336 -39.70 -54.36 61.82
CA LEU A 336 -39.20 -53.11 62.42
C LEU A 336 -37.71 -52.88 62.08
N ALA A 337 -36.90 -53.93 62.04
CA ALA A 337 -35.51 -53.86 61.62
C ALA A 337 -35.40 -53.48 60.13
N ALA A 338 -36.23 -54.04 59.26
CA ALA A 338 -36.31 -53.68 57.84
C ALA A 338 -36.73 -52.22 57.66
N ILE A 339 -37.70 -51.72 58.43
CA ILE A 339 -38.12 -50.32 58.43
C ILE A 339 -36.96 -49.40 58.83
N SER A 340 -36.29 -49.70 59.94
CA SER A 340 -35.15 -48.89 60.42
C SER A 340 -34.01 -48.85 59.39
N ASN A 341 -33.68 -49.99 58.77
CA ASN A 341 -32.67 -50.05 57.70
C ASN A 341 -33.11 -49.23 56.48
N GLY A 342 -34.36 -49.37 56.02
CA GLY A 342 -34.89 -48.59 54.90
C GLY A 342 -34.90 -47.08 55.15
N MET A 343 -35.20 -46.65 56.39
CA MET A 343 -35.08 -45.24 56.78
C MET A 343 -33.63 -44.76 56.77
N ASN A 344 -32.66 -45.57 57.20
CA ASN A 344 -31.24 -45.19 57.13
C ASN A 344 -30.75 -45.07 55.68
N GLU A 345 -31.12 -46.02 54.81
CA GLU A 345 -30.78 -46.00 53.38
C GLU A 345 -31.36 -44.76 52.69
N ALA A 346 -32.64 -44.44 52.92
CA ALA A 346 -33.27 -43.25 52.38
C ALA A 346 -32.64 -41.95 52.94
N ALA A 347 -32.23 -41.93 54.22
CA ALA A 347 -31.53 -40.79 54.80
C ALA A 347 -30.14 -40.58 54.19
N ASP A 348 -29.38 -41.65 53.96
CA ASP A 348 -28.07 -41.58 53.30
C ASP A 348 -28.20 -41.19 51.82
N GLY A 349 -29.26 -41.65 51.14
CA GLY A 349 -29.64 -41.17 49.81
C GLY A 349 -29.91 -39.66 49.79
N LEU A 350 -30.71 -39.14 50.74
CA LEU A 350 -30.96 -37.69 50.88
C LEU A 350 -29.68 -36.89 51.16
N SER A 351 -28.74 -37.46 51.94
CA SER A 351 -27.44 -36.82 52.19
C SER A 351 -26.57 -36.78 50.93
N THR A 352 -26.59 -37.84 50.13
CA THR A 352 -25.87 -37.91 48.84
C THR A 352 -26.46 -36.90 47.85
N LEU A 353 -27.78 -36.87 47.73
CA LEU A 353 -28.55 -35.92 46.94
C LEU A 353 -28.22 -34.46 47.30
N SER A 354 -28.13 -34.14 48.59
CA SER A 354 -27.73 -32.82 49.09
C SER A 354 -26.33 -32.41 48.60
N GLY A 355 -25.36 -33.34 48.64
CA GLY A 355 -23.99 -33.08 48.16
C GLY A 355 -23.92 -32.82 46.65
N HIS A 356 -24.64 -33.63 45.86
CA HIS A 356 -24.71 -33.45 44.41
C HIS A 356 -25.41 -32.14 44.03
N TYR A 357 -26.50 -31.80 44.72
CA TYR A 357 -27.19 -30.53 44.53
C TYR A 357 -26.29 -29.32 44.81
N SER A 358 -25.55 -29.34 45.92
CA SER A 358 -24.64 -28.24 46.31
C SER A 358 -23.55 -28.01 45.26
N THR A 359 -22.95 -29.10 44.74
CA THR A 359 -21.96 -29.04 43.65
C THR A 359 -22.55 -28.44 42.38
N ALA A 360 -23.76 -28.87 41.98
CA ALA A 360 -24.45 -28.33 40.82
C ALA A 360 -24.76 -26.83 41.01
N PHE A 361 -25.32 -26.45 42.15
CA PHE A 361 -25.65 -25.07 42.46
C PHE A 361 -24.42 -24.14 42.41
N GLN A 362 -23.28 -24.60 42.94
CA GLN A 362 -22.04 -23.82 42.91
C GLN A 362 -21.55 -23.58 41.47
N ALA A 363 -21.59 -24.61 40.61
CA ALA A 363 -21.21 -24.47 39.21
C ALA A 363 -22.13 -23.49 38.45
N LEU A 364 -23.44 -23.49 38.76
CA LEU A 364 -24.39 -22.53 38.20
C LEU A 364 -24.13 -21.11 38.70
N ASP A 365 -23.87 -20.93 39.99
CA ASP A 365 -23.58 -19.60 40.57
C ASP A 365 -22.32 -18.99 39.96
N GLU A 366 -21.26 -19.79 39.83
CA GLU A 366 -20.01 -19.38 39.20
C GLU A 366 -20.24 -18.99 37.74
N ALA A 367 -20.92 -19.84 36.96
CA ALA A 367 -21.21 -19.58 35.56
C ALA A 367 -22.09 -18.34 35.31
N VAL A 368 -23.03 -18.02 36.20
CA VAL A 368 -23.84 -16.79 36.08
C VAL A 368 -23.05 -15.55 36.55
N SER A 369 -22.10 -15.73 37.47
CA SER A 369 -21.27 -14.62 37.97
C SER A 369 -20.31 -14.05 36.92
N THR A 370 -19.92 -14.84 35.91
CA THR A 370 -19.04 -14.41 34.81
C THR A 370 -19.75 -13.51 33.79
N ILE A 371 -21.08 -13.56 33.73
CA ILE A 371 -21.86 -12.62 32.90
C ILE A 371 -21.61 -11.20 33.44
N PRO A 372 -21.25 -10.21 32.59
CA PRO A 372 -20.92 -8.85 33.05
C PRO A 372 -22.01 -8.19 33.91
N GLU A 373 -21.63 -7.39 34.92
CA GLU A 373 -22.61 -6.69 35.76
C GLU A 373 -23.28 -5.50 35.07
N LYS A 374 -22.52 -4.78 34.24
CA LYS A 374 -22.99 -3.52 33.64
C LYS A 374 -23.63 -3.80 32.28
N PRO A 375 -24.95 -3.59 32.10
CA PRO A 375 -25.58 -3.68 30.79
C PRO A 375 -24.94 -2.66 29.82
N LEU A 376 -24.85 -3.03 28.54
CA LEU A 376 -24.61 -2.06 27.47
C LEU A 376 -25.64 -0.92 27.56
N THR A 377 -25.17 0.32 27.49
CA THR A 377 -26.03 1.49 27.45
C THR A 377 -26.60 1.69 26.04
N GLU A 378 -27.67 2.48 25.91
CA GLU A 378 -28.16 2.89 24.58
C GLU A 378 -27.08 3.62 23.77
N GLU A 379 -26.18 4.32 24.45
CA GLU A 379 -25.04 5.01 23.83
C GLU A 379 -24.02 4.00 23.27
N ASP A 380 -23.68 2.95 24.03
CA ASP A 380 -22.79 1.87 23.57
C ASP A 380 -23.39 1.14 22.36
N ILE A 381 -24.69 0.85 22.40
CA ILE A 381 -25.41 0.20 21.29
C ILE A 381 -25.45 1.12 20.07
N MET A 382 -25.71 2.41 20.24
CA MET A 382 -25.67 3.38 19.13
C MET A 382 -24.28 3.51 18.51
N LEU A 383 -23.21 3.40 19.28
CA LEU A 383 -21.84 3.39 18.77
C LEU A 383 -21.58 2.14 17.92
N LEU A 384 -22.11 0.98 18.32
CA LEU A 384 -22.02 -0.25 17.51
C LEU A 384 -22.70 -0.08 16.14
N TYR A 385 -23.90 0.49 16.07
CA TYR A 385 -24.56 0.76 14.78
C TYR A 385 -23.85 1.83 13.93
N GLN A 386 -23.13 2.76 14.55
CA GLN A 386 -22.35 3.79 13.85
C GLN A 386 -20.96 3.31 13.41
N SER A 387 -20.52 2.13 13.86
CA SER A 387 -19.22 1.55 13.50
C SER A 387 -19.11 1.13 12.03
N GLY A 388 -20.23 1.08 11.30
CA GLY A 388 -20.27 0.58 9.92
C GLY A 388 -20.31 -0.95 9.81
N ALA A 389 -20.36 -1.67 10.93
CA ALA A 389 -20.60 -3.11 10.96
C ALA A 389 -21.98 -3.46 10.38
N ASP A 390 -22.12 -4.70 9.87
CA ASP A 390 -23.38 -5.20 9.34
C ASP A 390 -24.49 -5.15 10.41
N SER A 391 -25.60 -4.51 10.07
CA SER A 391 -26.69 -4.27 11.02
C SER A 391 -27.32 -5.56 11.54
N GLU A 392 -27.36 -6.64 10.74
CA GLU A 392 -27.94 -7.93 11.14
C GLU A 392 -27.02 -8.64 12.16
N VAL A 393 -25.71 -8.46 12.02
CA VAL A 393 -24.72 -8.93 12.99
C VAL A 393 -24.82 -8.14 14.31
N VAL A 394 -24.93 -6.81 14.23
CA VAL A 394 -25.10 -5.97 15.42
C VAL A 394 -26.41 -6.30 16.15
N ASP A 395 -27.52 -6.48 15.41
CA ASP A 395 -28.81 -6.90 15.96
C ASP A 395 -28.69 -8.22 16.74
N THR A 396 -28.01 -9.20 16.13
CA THR A 396 -27.79 -10.53 16.75
C THR A 396 -26.95 -10.42 18.01
N LEU A 397 -25.89 -9.61 18.01
CA LEU A 397 -25.01 -9.39 19.16
C LEU A 397 -25.77 -8.74 20.33
N VAL A 398 -26.53 -7.68 20.05
CA VAL A 398 -27.32 -6.97 21.07
C VAL A 398 -28.40 -7.89 21.65
N ALA A 399 -29.10 -8.66 20.81
CA ALA A 399 -30.11 -9.61 21.26
C ALA A 399 -29.53 -10.68 22.18
N ASN A 400 -28.38 -11.26 21.83
CA ASN A 400 -27.70 -12.27 22.64
C ASN A 400 -27.23 -11.69 23.99
N TYR A 401 -26.68 -10.48 23.99
CA TYR A 401 -26.27 -9.79 25.21
C TYR A 401 -27.47 -9.52 26.15
N GLN A 402 -28.58 -9.04 25.61
CA GLN A 402 -29.81 -8.82 26.39
C GLN A 402 -30.38 -10.11 26.95
N ALA A 403 -30.31 -11.22 26.19
CA ALA A 403 -30.71 -12.53 26.66
C ALA A 403 -29.83 -12.99 27.85
N ALA A 404 -28.51 -12.83 27.77
CA ALA A 404 -27.59 -13.15 28.88
C ALA A 404 -27.88 -12.32 30.14
N GLN A 405 -28.15 -11.02 29.99
CA GLN A 405 -28.55 -10.16 31.11
C GLN A 405 -29.88 -10.58 31.73
N THR A 406 -30.84 -11.04 30.91
CA THR A 406 -32.12 -11.57 31.39
C THR A 406 -31.93 -12.85 32.21
N VAL A 407 -31.03 -13.75 31.78
CA VAL A 407 -30.66 -14.94 32.54
C VAL A 407 -30.07 -14.56 33.90
N LYS A 408 -29.11 -13.62 33.94
CA LYS A 408 -28.49 -13.15 35.18
C LYS A 408 -29.51 -12.55 36.15
N ALA A 409 -30.40 -11.68 35.65
CA ALA A 409 -31.45 -11.08 36.46
C ALA A 409 -32.44 -12.11 37.00
N THR A 410 -32.84 -13.08 36.16
CA THR A 410 -33.74 -14.17 36.57
C THR A 410 -33.08 -15.06 37.61
N TYR A 411 -31.81 -15.43 37.43
CA TYR A 411 -31.04 -16.20 38.39
C TYR A 411 -30.95 -15.49 39.75
N ALA A 412 -30.62 -14.18 39.75
CA ALA A 412 -30.56 -13.39 40.98
C ALA A 412 -31.89 -13.40 41.76
N ALA A 413 -33.03 -13.37 41.04
CA ALA A 413 -34.35 -13.42 41.65
C ALA A 413 -34.69 -14.79 42.29
N VAL A 414 -34.09 -15.88 41.80
CA VAL A 414 -34.36 -17.24 42.31
C VAL A 414 -33.24 -17.80 43.19
N LYS A 415 -32.07 -17.17 43.24
CA LYS A 415 -30.86 -17.65 43.91
C LYS A 415 -31.09 -18.07 45.36
N GLU A 416 -31.80 -17.26 46.15
CA GLU A 416 -32.13 -17.59 47.55
C GLU A 416 -32.94 -18.89 47.67
N GLY A 417 -33.86 -19.13 46.73
CA GLY A 417 -34.64 -20.35 46.67
C GLY A 417 -33.79 -21.59 46.38
N PHE A 418 -32.81 -21.47 45.47
CA PHE A 418 -31.86 -22.55 45.21
C PHE A 418 -30.95 -22.82 46.42
N GLN A 419 -30.45 -21.77 47.09
CA GLN A 419 -29.62 -21.90 48.28
C GLN A 419 -30.32 -22.62 49.44
N ALA A 420 -31.64 -22.53 49.54
CA ALA A 420 -32.42 -23.16 50.60
C ALA A 420 -32.63 -24.68 50.43
N VAL A 421 -32.36 -25.25 49.24
CA VAL A 421 -32.62 -26.68 48.97
C VAL A 421 -31.62 -27.59 49.70
N GLU A 422 -30.33 -27.27 49.68
CA GLU A 422 -29.30 -28.06 50.37
C GLU A 422 -29.59 -28.24 51.88
N PRO A 423 -29.86 -27.17 52.67
CA PRO A 423 -30.18 -27.32 54.08
C PRO A 423 -31.49 -28.07 54.33
N ALA A 424 -32.51 -27.89 53.49
CA ALA A 424 -33.79 -28.61 53.61
C ALA A 424 -33.62 -30.13 53.40
N LEU A 425 -32.78 -30.54 52.44
CA LEU A 425 -32.43 -31.95 52.23
C LEU A 425 -31.66 -32.53 53.42
N LYS A 426 -30.73 -31.77 54.01
CA LYS A 426 -30.00 -32.18 55.23
C LYS A 426 -30.92 -32.33 56.43
N GLU A 427 -31.85 -31.40 56.63
CA GLU A 427 -32.84 -31.45 57.71
C GLU A 427 -33.73 -32.69 57.56
N SER A 428 -34.20 -32.98 56.34
CA SER A 428 -35.00 -34.17 56.04
C SER A 428 -34.23 -35.48 56.27
N SER A 429 -32.95 -35.53 55.85
CA SER A 429 -32.06 -36.66 56.12
C SER A 429 -31.89 -36.91 57.62
N ASN A 430 -31.66 -35.86 58.41
CA ASN A 430 -31.49 -35.96 59.85
C ASN A 430 -32.77 -36.43 60.56
N ALA A 431 -33.92 -35.85 60.21
CA ALA A 431 -35.21 -36.27 60.74
C ALA A 431 -35.50 -37.75 60.45
N MET A 432 -35.09 -38.24 59.28
CA MET A 432 -35.23 -39.66 58.93
C MET A 432 -34.30 -40.58 59.73
N LYS A 433 -33.07 -40.13 60.04
CA LYS A 433 -32.17 -40.86 60.96
C LYS A 433 -32.74 -40.93 62.37
N GLU A 434 -33.33 -39.84 62.85
CA GLU A 434 -34.01 -39.81 64.16
C GLU A 434 -35.21 -40.77 64.18
N MET A 435 -36.05 -40.78 63.14
CA MET A 435 -37.14 -41.75 63.02
C MET A 435 -36.64 -43.19 62.97
N SER A 436 -35.56 -43.47 62.21
CA SER A 436 -34.95 -44.80 62.15
C SER A 436 -34.49 -45.27 63.54
N GLN A 437 -33.87 -44.36 64.30
CA GLN A 437 -33.43 -44.63 65.66
C GLN A 437 -34.63 -44.99 66.56
N HIS A 438 -35.71 -44.22 66.50
CA HIS A 438 -36.92 -44.51 67.29
C HIS A 438 -37.57 -45.86 66.91
N VAL A 439 -37.63 -46.21 65.63
CA VAL A 439 -38.10 -47.54 65.20
C VAL A 439 -37.21 -48.65 65.74
N SER A 440 -35.89 -48.47 65.71
CA SER A 440 -34.93 -49.42 66.27
C SER A 440 -35.10 -49.58 67.78
N GLU A 441 -35.31 -48.47 68.50
CA GLU A 441 -35.56 -48.45 69.95
C GLU A 441 -36.87 -49.20 70.30
N ILE A 442 -37.93 -49.04 69.50
CA ILE A 442 -39.18 -49.79 69.64
C ILE A 442 -38.93 -51.29 69.43
N GLY A 443 -38.21 -51.68 68.37
CA GLY A 443 -37.87 -53.08 68.12
C GLY A 443 -37.06 -53.71 69.26
N GLN A 444 -36.09 -52.97 69.80
CA GLN A 444 -35.31 -53.41 70.97
C GLN A 444 -36.17 -53.52 72.23
N GLY A 445 -37.04 -52.55 72.50
CA GLY A 445 -37.95 -52.56 73.65
C GLY A 445 -38.92 -53.74 73.63
N LEU A 446 -39.46 -54.07 72.45
CA LEU A 446 -40.33 -55.22 72.25
C LEU A 446 -39.61 -56.56 72.48
N SER A 447 -38.30 -56.65 72.21
CA SER A 447 -37.51 -57.89 72.39
C SER A 447 -37.29 -58.31 73.84
N VAL A 448 -37.58 -57.41 74.81
CA VAL A 448 -37.38 -57.61 76.25
C VAL A 448 -38.70 -57.95 76.98
N LEU A 449 -39.84 -58.00 76.28
CA LEU A 449 -41.20 -58.13 76.83
C LEU A 449 -41.61 -59.57 77.22
N GLU A 450 -40.72 -60.37 77.80
CA GLU A 450 -40.99 -61.79 78.11
C GLU A 450 -42.11 -62.01 79.18
N ASP A 451 -42.63 -60.96 79.84
CA ASP A 451 -43.53 -61.08 81.02
C ASP A 451 -44.65 -60.01 81.15
N LEU A 452 -44.96 -59.23 80.10
CA LEU A 452 -46.02 -58.19 80.15
C LEU A 452 -47.27 -58.59 79.33
N ASP A 453 -48.43 -58.03 79.71
CA ASP A 453 -49.70 -58.21 78.97
C ASP A 453 -49.60 -57.53 77.61
N VAL A 454 -49.17 -58.31 76.61
CA VAL A 454 -48.89 -57.88 75.23
C VAL A 454 -50.07 -57.10 74.63
N ASN A 455 -51.30 -57.34 75.12
CA ASN A 455 -52.52 -56.68 74.67
C ASN A 455 -52.58 -55.18 75.02
N GLU A 456 -52.01 -54.72 76.14
CA GLU A 456 -52.03 -53.29 76.51
C GLU A 456 -51.02 -52.46 75.69
N LEU A 457 -49.95 -53.09 75.21
CA LEU A 457 -48.90 -52.44 74.39
C LEU A 457 -49.17 -52.55 72.88
N LEU A 458 -49.95 -53.55 72.46
CA LEU A 458 -50.32 -53.77 71.06
C LEU A 458 -51.17 -52.65 70.48
N GLN A 459 -52.17 -52.15 71.21
CA GLN A 459 -53.08 -51.12 70.69
C GLN A 459 -52.34 -49.79 70.43
N PRO A 460 -51.53 -49.23 71.36
CA PRO A 460 -50.73 -48.04 71.08
C PRO A 460 -49.70 -48.23 69.96
N LEU A 461 -49.09 -49.42 69.85
CA LEU A 461 -48.16 -49.75 68.77
C LEU A 461 -48.87 -49.79 67.41
N GLN A 462 -50.04 -50.41 67.34
CA GLN A 462 -50.88 -50.43 66.15
C GLN A 462 -51.29 -49.03 65.72
N ASP A 463 -51.70 -48.19 66.66
CA ASP A 463 -52.09 -46.81 66.38
C ASP A 463 -50.88 -45.99 65.90
N GLY A 464 -49.72 -46.14 66.56
CA GLY A 464 -48.47 -45.49 66.15
C GLY A 464 -47.95 -45.93 64.78
N LEU A 465 -48.05 -47.23 64.44
CA LEU A 465 -47.67 -47.74 63.12
C LEU A 465 -48.65 -47.31 62.02
N LYS A 466 -49.94 -47.17 62.33
CA LYS A 466 -50.93 -46.58 61.41
C LYS A 466 -50.63 -45.10 61.14
N GLU A 467 -50.32 -44.33 62.18
CA GLU A 467 -49.94 -42.93 62.05
C GLU A 467 -48.62 -42.77 61.27
N LEU A 468 -47.60 -43.58 61.59
CA LEU A 468 -46.34 -43.62 60.85
C LEU A 468 -46.57 -43.99 59.38
N SER A 469 -47.36 -45.03 59.09
CA SER A 469 -47.71 -45.42 57.72
C SER A 469 -48.42 -44.30 56.97
N SER A 470 -49.34 -43.57 57.62
CA SER A 470 -50.02 -42.42 57.02
C SER A 470 -49.04 -41.28 56.70
N HIS A 471 -48.27 -40.81 57.67
CA HIS A 471 -47.29 -39.74 57.45
C HIS A 471 -46.20 -40.12 56.45
N TYR A 472 -45.81 -41.40 56.44
CA TYR A 472 -44.84 -41.91 55.50
C TYR A 472 -45.38 -41.96 54.06
N ASN A 473 -46.68 -42.24 53.87
CA ASN A 473 -47.30 -42.13 52.54
C ASN A 473 -47.26 -40.68 52.02
N ASP A 474 -47.51 -39.70 52.89
CA ASP A 474 -47.41 -38.27 52.52
C ASP A 474 -45.96 -37.90 52.17
N PHE A 475 -44.99 -38.39 52.95
CA PHE A 475 -43.57 -38.21 52.68
C PHE A 475 -43.14 -38.84 51.35
N HIS A 476 -43.53 -40.08 51.08
CA HIS A 476 -43.26 -40.79 49.83
C HIS A 476 -43.86 -40.04 48.63
N ALA A 477 -45.11 -39.60 48.73
CA ALA A 477 -45.74 -38.79 47.68
C ALA A 477 -45.01 -37.45 47.45
N GLY A 478 -44.49 -36.84 48.53
CA GLY A 478 -43.63 -35.66 48.46
C GLY A 478 -42.29 -35.94 47.73
N LEU A 479 -41.66 -37.09 47.99
CA LEU A 479 -40.45 -37.53 47.30
C LEU A 479 -40.68 -37.82 45.81
N GLU A 480 -41.79 -38.46 45.47
CA GLU A 480 -42.21 -38.68 44.07
C GLU A 480 -42.36 -37.34 43.35
N SER A 481 -43.14 -36.41 43.93
CA SER A 481 -43.35 -35.09 43.34
C SER A 481 -42.06 -34.27 43.22
N TYR A 482 -41.16 -34.36 44.21
CA TYR A 482 -39.85 -33.72 44.15
C TYR A 482 -39.00 -34.28 43.02
N THR A 483 -38.89 -35.61 42.93
CA THR A 483 -38.05 -36.29 41.94
C THR A 483 -38.60 -36.07 40.53
N ASP A 484 -39.92 -36.07 40.34
CA ASP A 484 -40.57 -35.69 39.09
C ASP A 484 -40.25 -34.24 38.69
N GLY A 485 -40.27 -33.31 39.66
CA GLY A 485 -39.86 -31.93 39.45
C GLY A 485 -38.40 -31.81 39.00
N VAL A 486 -37.50 -32.57 39.64
CA VAL A 486 -36.07 -32.63 39.24
C VAL A 486 -35.92 -33.25 37.85
N ASN A 487 -36.65 -34.31 37.52
CA ASN A 487 -36.63 -34.94 36.19
C ASN A 487 -37.11 -33.96 35.11
N GLN A 488 -38.16 -33.20 35.38
CA GLN A 488 -38.67 -32.16 34.48
C GLN A 488 -37.66 -31.01 34.31
N LEU A 489 -37.02 -30.58 35.40
CA LEU A 489 -35.97 -29.56 35.37
C LEU A 489 -34.75 -30.04 34.57
N SER A 490 -34.28 -31.25 34.83
CA SER A 490 -33.17 -31.90 34.12
C SER A 490 -33.45 -31.95 32.61
N SER A 491 -34.67 -32.36 32.23
CA SER A 491 -35.09 -32.40 30.82
C SER A 491 -35.16 -31.00 30.19
N SER A 492 -35.72 -30.01 30.90
CA SER A 492 -35.83 -28.63 30.40
C SER A 492 -34.46 -27.95 30.29
N TYR A 493 -33.54 -28.25 31.21
CA TYR A 493 -32.18 -27.72 31.21
C TYR A 493 -31.34 -28.25 30.04
N GLN A 494 -31.65 -29.42 29.47
CA GLN A 494 -30.98 -29.91 28.26
C GLN A 494 -31.11 -28.93 27.10
N SER A 495 -32.28 -28.31 26.92
CA SER A 495 -32.49 -27.30 25.88
C SER A 495 -31.67 -26.02 26.15
N LEU A 496 -31.61 -25.57 27.41
CA LEU A 496 -30.79 -24.41 27.78
C LEU A 496 -29.29 -24.68 27.56
N HIS A 497 -28.81 -25.86 27.96
CA HIS A 497 -27.44 -26.29 27.69
C HIS A 497 -27.13 -26.34 26.19
N GLY A 498 -28.08 -26.81 25.36
CA GLY A 498 -27.98 -26.77 23.91
C GLY A 498 -27.80 -25.34 23.38
N GLY A 499 -28.59 -24.37 23.87
CA GLY A 499 -28.43 -22.96 23.51
C GLY A 499 -27.09 -22.36 23.94
N ILE A 500 -26.55 -22.76 25.10
CA ILE A 500 -25.20 -22.36 25.55
C ILE A 500 -24.12 -22.90 24.60
N ILE A 501 -24.25 -24.14 24.13
CA ILE A 501 -23.33 -24.71 23.13
C ILE A 501 -23.41 -23.93 21.81
N GLU A 502 -24.61 -23.57 21.34
CA GLU A 502 -24.78 -22.77 20.13
C GLU A 502 -24.12 -21.39 20.25
N MET A 503 -24.31 -20.70 21.38
CA MET A 503 -23.64 -19.42 21.64
C MET A 503 -22.11 -19.57 21.69
N LYS A 504 -21.58 -20.62 22.34
CA LYS A 504 -20.14 -20.91 22.36
C LYS A 504 -19.60 -21.11 20.94
N ASN A 505 -20.31 -21.86 20.10
CA ASN A 505 -19.89 -22.09 18.72
C ASN A 505 -19.88 -20.78 17.93
N GLY A 506 -20.92 -19.95 18.06
CA GLY A 506 -20.97 -18.62 17.43
C GLY A 506 -19.85 -17.68 17.91
N ALA A 507 -19.53 -17.71 19.22
CA ALA A 507 -18.38 -16.98 19.77
C ALA A 507 -17.06 -17.47 19.15
N SER A 508 -16.89 -18.78 18.98
CA SER A 508 -15.69 -19.37 18.36
C SER A 508 -15.56 -18.99 16.88
N GLU A 509 -16.67 -18.93 16.14
CA GLU A 509 -16.70 -18.45 14.76
C GLU A 509 -16.30 -16.96 14.68
N LEU A 510 -16.84 -16.12 15.57
CA LEU A 510 -16.49 -14.71 15.63
C LEU A 510 -15.00 -14.51 15.97
N SER A 511 -14.46 -15.26 16.94
CA SER A 511 -13.02 -15.27 17.26
C SER A 511 -12.17 -15.71 16.07
N SER A 512 -12.63 -16.70 15.30
CA SER A 512 -11.93 -17.11 14.09
C SER A 512 -11.90 -15.99 13.05
N GLY A 513 -13.02 -15.29 12.86
CA GLY A 513 -13.11 -14.13 11.96
C GLY A 513 -12.23 -12.95 12.40
N THR A 514 -12.14 -12.65 13.71
CA THR A 514 -11.25 -11.59 14.22
C THR A 514 -9.78 -11.96 14.03
N ASN A 515 -9.41 -13.23 14.20
CA ASN A 515 -8.06 -13.71 13.91
C ASN A 515 -7.69 -13.59 12.42
N GLU A 516 -8.65 -13.79 11.51
CA GLU A 516 -8.44 -13.57 10.07
C GLU A 516 -8.27 -12.08 9.75
N LEU A 517 -9.08 -11.22 10.36
CA LEU A 517 -8.96 -9.76 10.22
C LEU A 517 -7.63 -9.25 10.76
N GLU A 518 -7.15 -9.75 11.91
CA GLU A 518 -5.84 -9.41 12.46
C GLU A 518 -4.72 -9.76 11.49
N LYS A 519 -4.76 -10.96 10.88
CA LYS A 519 -3.77 -11.37 9.88
C LYS A 519 -3.81 -10.48 8.63
N GLY A 520 -5.00 -10.16 8.13
CA GLY A 520 -5.15 -9.32 6.94
C GLY A 520 -4.66 -7.88 7.18
N THR A 521 -4.97 -7.31 8.35
CA THR A 521 -4.48 -5.97 8.72
C THR A 521 -2.98 -5.96 8.96
N LYS A 522 -2.41 -7.03 9.53
CA LYS A 522 -0.97 -7.20 9.65
C LYS A 522 -0.26 -7.25 8.30
N GLU A 523 -0.78 -8.05 7.37
CA GLU A 523 -0.22 -8.16 6.02
C GLU A 523 -0.27 -6.80 5.31
N LEU A 524 -1.39 -6.08 5.43
CA LEU A 524 -1.51 -4.73 4.88
C LEU A 524 -0.47 -3.78 5.49
N ALA A 525 -0.33 -3.77 6.82
CA ALA A 525 0.67 -2.95 7.54
C ALA A 525 2.12 -3.27 7.12
N ASP A 526 2.45 -4.56 7.01
CA ASP A 526 3.78 -5.03 6.61
C ASP A 526 4.14 -4.64 5.16
N VAL A 527 3.13 -4.58 4.26
CA VAL A 527 3.33 -4.13 2.87
C VAL A 527 3.43 -2.60 2.82
N THR A 528 2.52 -1.87 3.47
CA THR A 528 2.50 -0.41 3.38
C THR A 528 3.65 0.28 4.09
N SER A 529 4.24 -0.35 5.10
CA SER A 529 5.43 0.19 5.80
C SER A 529 6.69 0.27 4.94
N LYS A 530 6.76 -0.49 3.84
CA LYS A 530 7.91 -0.51 2.92
C LYS A 530 7.75 0.44 1.74
N LEU A 531 6.52 0.80 1.40
CA LEU A 531 6.21 1.65 0.24
C LEU A 531 6.91 3.02 0.25
N PRO A 532 7.07 3.73 1.39
CA PRO A 532 7.80 5.00 1.38
C PRO A 532 9.27 4.85 0.96
N GLU A 533 9.96 3.82 1.45
CA GLU A 533 11.36 3.55 1.11
C GLU A 533 11.50 3.10 -0.35
N GLU A 534 10.66 2.17 -0.81
CA GLU A 534 10.65 1.70 -2.20
C GLU A 534 10.34 2.85 -3.18
N MET A 535 9.40 3.74 -2.84
CA MET A 535 9.07 4.91 -3.65
C MET A 535 10.25 5.87 -3.75
N GLN A 536 10.93 6.16 -2.63
CA GLN A 536 12.10 7.03 -2.63
C GLN A 536 13.23 6.46 -3.48
N GLU A 537 13.50 5.15 -3.38
CA GLU A 537 14.56 4.49 -4.15
C GLU A 537 14.30 4.56 -5.67
N GLU A 538 13.05 4.34 -6.12
CA GLU A 538 12.67 4.45 -7.52
C GLU A 538 12.76 5.89 -8.04
N ILE A 539 12.40 6.89 -7.22
CA ILE A 539 12.56 8.31 -7.55
C ILE A 539 14.04 8.65 -7.73
N ASP A 540 14.88 8.25 -6.78
CA ASP A 540 16.33 8.51 -6.81
C ASP A 540 16.98 7.86 -8.05
N GLN A 541 16.59 6.63 -8.40
CA GLN A 541 17.05 5.95 -9.61
C GLN A 541 16.64 6.69 -10.88
N MET A 542 15.37 7.10 -10.98
CA MET A 542 14.91 7.88 -12.13
C MET A 542 15.67 9.19 -12.26
N ILE A 543 15.96 9.89 -11.16
CA ILE A 543 16.75 11.13 -11.18
C ILE A 543 18.16 10.86 -11.73
N ALA A 544 18.81 9.81 -11.25
CA ALA A 544 20.17 9.45 -11.67
C ALA A 544 20.27 9.07 -13.14
N GLU A 545 19.22 8.49 -13.75
CA GLU A 545 19.23 8.15 -15.19
C GLU A 545 19.27 9.39 -16.10
N PHE A 546 18.74 10.53 -15.65
CA PHE A 546 18.61 11.74 -16.48
C PHE A 546 19.57 12.87 -16.10
N ASP A 547 20.23 12.80 -14.94
CA ASP A 547 21.25 13.78 -14.54
C ASP A 547 22.60 13.46 -15.20
N LYS A 548 22.92 14.15 -16.31
CA LYS A 548 24.21 14.07 -17.03
C LYS A 548 25.14 15.24 -16.68
N SER A 549 24.99 15.84 -15.49
CA SER A 549 25.77 17.02 -15.07
C SER A 549 27.26 16.71 -14.78
N ASP A 550 27.66 15.45 -14.79
CA ASP A 550 29.01 14.94 -14.55
C ASP A 550 29.85 14.77 -15.84
N PHE A 551 29.27 14.99 -17.02
CA PHE A 551 29.99 14.91 -18.29
C PHE A 551 31.04 16.02 -18.44
N GLU A 552 32.33 15.64 -18.51
CA GLU A 552 33.43 16.53 -18.90
C GLU A 552 33.55 16.57 -20.43
N ALA A 553 33.54 17.77 -21.02
CA ALA A 553 33.68 17.92 -22.46
C ALA A 553 35.00 17.32 -22.97
N ILE A 554 34.96 16.69 -24.14
CA ILE A 554 36.15 16.22 -24.87
C ILE A 554 36.27 17.00 -26.17
N SER A 555 37.50 17.26 -26.62
CA SER A 555 37.76 17.95 -27.89
C SER A 555 37.43 17.04 -29.07
N PHE A 556 36.80 17.61 -30.10
CA PHE A 556 36.54 16.92 -31.36
C PHE A 556 37.79 16.87 -32.24
N THR A 557 38.66 17.88 -32.16
CA THR A 557 39.80 18.02 -33.08
C THR A 557 41.03 17.24 -32.67
N SER A 558 41.27 17.10 -31.35
CA SER A 558 42.37 16.29 -30.81
C SER A 558 42.19 16.03 -29.32
N SER A 559 42.41 14.79 -28.87
CA SER A 559 42.38 14.44 -27.45
C SER A 559 43.45 15.15 -26.61
N GLU A 560 44.49 15.73 -27.24
CA GLU A 560 45.50 16.56 -26.57
C GLU A 560 44.93 17.86 -26.01
N ASN A 561 43.76 18.29 -26.48
CA ASN A 561 43.09 19.51 -26.01
C ASN A 561 42.12 19.24 -24.85
N ASN A 562 41.92 17.99 -24.41
CA ASN A 562 40.91 17.64 -23.41
C ASN A 562 41.14 18.33 -22.04
N GLU A 563 42.37 18.70 -21.70
CA GLU A 563 42.65 19.42 -20.44
C GLU A 563 42.19 20.89 -20.45
N VAL A 564 41.99 21.47 -21.63
CA VAL A 564 41.62 22.88 -21.80
C VAL A 564 40.26 23.06 -22.45
N ILE A 565 39.63 22.00 -22.98
CA ILE A 565 38.32 22.09 -23.61
C ILE A 565 37.22 22.36 -22.57
N SER A 566 36.38 23.34 -22.86
CA SER A 566 35.25 23.77 -22.03
C SER A 566 33.93 23.32 -22.66
N SER A 567 33.78 23.50 -23.98
CA SER A 567 32.61 23.04 -24.71
C SER A 567 32.93 22.69 -26.15
N VAL A 568 32.16 21.74 -26.69
CA VAL A 568 32.10 21.46 -28.13
C VAL A 568 30.65 21.61 -28.57
N GLN A 569 30.43 22.16 -29.76
CA GLN A 569 29.11 22.28 -30.37
C GLN A 569 29.22 21.86 -31.84
N PHE A 570 28.20 21.15 -32.33
CA PHE A 570 28.11 20.84 -33.75
C PHE A 570 26.98 21.66 -34.36
N VAL A 571 27.28 22.34 -35.46
CA VAL A 571 26.29 23.07 -36.26
C VAL A 571 26.38 22.53 -37.67
N MET A 572 25.41 21.68 -38.01
CA MET A 572 25.34 21.01 -39.30
C MET A 572 24.21 21.62 -40.13
N LYS A 573 24.41 21.78 -41.43
CA LYS A 573 23.39 22.31 -42.34
C LYS A 573 23.40 21.54 -43.65
N THR A 574 22.24 21.08 -44.11
CA THR A 574 22.13 20.52 -45.45
C THR A 574 22.05 21.63 -46.50
N GLU A 575 22.60 21.38 -47.69
CA GLU A 575 22.48 22.29 -48.83
C GLU A 575 21.02 22.63 -49.17
N ALA A 576 20.81 23.85 -49.64
CA ALA A 576 19.50 24.32 -50.09
C ALA A 576 19.22 23.85 -51.53
N LEU A 577 17.97 23.48 -51.80
CA LEU A 577 17.50 23.10 -53.14
C LEU A 577 16.68 24.27 -53.71
N LYS A 578 17.34 25.14 -54.49
CA LYS A 578 16.74 26.33 -55.11
C LYS A 578 17.09 26.40 -56.59
N LYS A 579 16.29 27.14 -57.37
CA LYS A 579 16.61 27.43 -58.77
C LYS A 579 17.86 28.32 -58.84
N ASP A 580 18.78 27.97 -59.72
CA ASP A 580 19.99 28.75 -59.97
C ASP A 580 19.64 30.05 -60.72
N ASP A 581 19.59 31.17 -60.00
CA ASP A 581 19.49 32.51 -60.59
C ASP A 581 20.87 32.98 -61.08
N SER A 582 21.48 32.23 -62.02
CA SER A 582 22.69 32.66 -62.71
C SER A 582 22.37 33.59 -63.89
N THR A 583 21.91 34.81 -63.60
CA THR A 583 22.31 35.97 -64.42
C THR A 583 23.57 36.55 -63.82
N ALA A 584 24.70 36.30 -64.47
CA ALA A 584 25.89 37.12 -64.33
C ALA A 584 25.50 38.58 -64.64
N GLU A 585 25.32 39.40 -63.61
CA GLU A 585 25.41 40.84 -63.74
C GLU A 585 26.89 41.15 -64.05
N VAL A 586 27.14 41.50 -65.31
CA VAL A 586 28.33 42.26 -65.68
C VAL A 586 28.24 43.58 -64.91
N ASP A 587 29.19 43.80 -64.00
CA ASP A 587 29.48 45.13 -63.45
C ASP A 587 29.77 46.09 -64.62
N GLU A 588 28.74 46.79 -65.11
CA GLU A 588 28.93 48.06 -65.79
C GLU A 588 29.15 49.11 -64.70
N GLU A 589 30.39 49.62 -64.64
CA GLU A 589 30.77 50.80 -63.86
C GLU A 589 29.79 51.96 -64.14
N GLU A 590 28.78 52.15 -63.28
CA GLU A 590 28.11 53.44 -63.18
C GLU A 590 29.05 54.42 -62.47
N THR A 591 29.67 55.28 -63.27
CA THR A 591 30.36 56.48 -62.82
C THR A 591 29.46 57.26 -61.87
N SER A 592 29.78 57.27 -60.57
CA SER A 592 29.11 58.15 -59.62
C SER A 592 29.24 59.62 -60.07
N GLU A 593 28.10 60.30 -60.28
CA GLU A 593 28.09 61.76 -60.49
C GLU A 593 28.77 62.42 -59.28
N GLY A 594 29.98 62.95 -59.49
CA GLY A 594 30.78 63.55 -58.42
C GLY A 594 30.08 64.74 -57.77
N PHE A 595 30.38 64.94 -56.47
CA PHE A 595 29.91 66.02 -55.60
C PHE A 595 29.81 67.41 -56.27
N TRP A 596 30.71 67.72 -57.20
CA TRP A 596 30.74 68.97 -57.97
C TRP A 596 29.58 69.16 -58.97
N GLN A 597 29.05 68.08 -59.56
CA GLN A 597 27.87 68.14 -60.43
C GLN A 597 26.58 68.35 -59.64
N ARG A 598 26.50 67.85 -58.40
CA ARG A 598 25.40 68.13 -57.45
C ARG A 598 25.46 69.56 -56.89
N PHE A 599 26.67 70.10 -56.64
CA PHE A 599 26.86 71.49 -56.18
C PHE A 599 26.46 72.54 -57.23
N LEU A 600 26.72 72.31 -58.52
CA LEU A 600 26.34 73.24 -59.60
C LEU A 600 24.82 73.26 -59.89
N LYS A 601 24.08 72.21 -59.54
CA LYS A 601 22.60 72.17 -59.67
C LYS A 601 21.88 73.03 -58.61
N LEU A 602 22.51 73.31 -57.46
CA LEU A 602 21.96 74.17 -56.40
C LEU A 602 21.93 75.67 -56.74
N PHE A 603 22.64 76.11 -57.78
CA PHE A 603 22.68 77.50 -58.24
C PHE A 603 22.02 77.72 -59.62
N LYS A 604 21.25 76.75 -60.12
CA LYS A 604 20.49 76.86 -61.37
C LYS A 604 18.99 76.56 -61.19
N ARG A 605 18.27 77.49 -60.57
CA ARG A 605 17.00 78.01 -61.11
C ARG A 605 16.55 79.28 -60.38
N ASN A 606 16.29 80.32 -61.18
CA ASN A 606 15.29 81.35 -60.87
C ASN A 606 13.91 80.71 -60.74
#